data_AF-A0A960QWC0-F1
#
_entry.id   AF-A0A960QWC0-F1
#
_cell.length_a   1.000
_cell.length_b   1.000
_cell.length_c   1.000
_cell.angle_alpha   90.00
_cell.angle_beta   90.00
_cell.angle_gamma   90.00
#
_symmetry.space_group_name_H-M   'P 1'
#
loop_
_entity.id
_entity.type
_entity.pdbx_description
1 polymer ?
#
loop_
_entity_poly.entity_id
_entity_poly.type
_entity_poly.pdbx_seq_one_letter_code
_entity_poly.pdbx_strand_id
1 'polypeptide(L)'
;MNSRHFLRLLAPLMGLIPALSQAALPSDFDKHVAAIRAVGPEGAGNEEAAAAFQQISGSDAEAVLPLLRAMESSGALSRNWLRSAIEVIVQRELKAGKSLPVDDLKAFLLDTKQSPEARRFAFDLVSKIDPAAAEALVPGFLNDPSTELRRDAVALLITEGKSQIEKADNPSAITTFRKALD
;
A
#
# COMPACT_ATOMS: atom_id res chain seq x y z
N MET A 1 -25.16 17.33 -68.85
CA MET A 1 -25.06 15.86 -68.73
C MET A 1 -24.98 15.52 -67.24
N ASN A 2 -25.91 14.69 -66.80
CA ASN A 2 -26.29 14.41 -65.41
C ASN A 2 -25.24 13.62 -64.61
N SER A 3 -25.18 13.87 -63.29
CA SER A 3 -25.37 12.85 -62.22
C SER A 3 -25.04 13.48 -60.86
N ARG A 4 -26.01 13.71 -59.97
CA ARG A 4 -26.71 12.78 -59.06
C ARG A 4 -25.96 12.54 -57.73
N HIS A 5 -26.54 13.14 -56.70
CA HIS A 5 -26.53 12.86 -55.26
C HIS A 5 -25.84 11.59 -54.76
N PHE A 6 -25.14 11.71 -53.61
CA PHE A 6 -25.39 10.88 -52.43
C PHE A 6 -24.94 11.63 -51.16
N LEU A 7 -25.92 12.17 -50.42
CA LEU A 7 -25.75 12.70 -49.07
C LEU A 7 -25.75 11.51 -48.10
N ARG A 8 -24.58 11.15 -47.55
CA ARG A 8 -24.49 10.18 -46.44
C ARG A 8 -24.60 10.93 -45.12
N LEU A 9 -25.78 10.92 -44.52
CA LEU A 9 -26.01 11.29 -43.12
C LEU A 9 -25.32 10.25 -42.23
N LEU A 10 -24.21 10.63 -41.61
CA LEU A 10 -23.55 9.87 -40.55
C LEU A 10 -24.11 10.37 -39.21
N ALA A 11 -25.03 9.63 -38.60
CA ALA A 11 -25.50 9.90 -37.24
C ALA A 11 -24.43 9.42 -36.24
N PRO A 12 -23.99 10.23 -35.27
CA PRO A 12 -23.07 9.75 -34.24
C PRO A 12 -23.87 8.96 -33.21
N LEU A 13 -23.59 7.65 -33.13
CA LEU A 13 -24.05 6.80 -32.05
C LEU A 13 -23.29 7.20 -30.77
N MET A 14 -23.90 8.07 -29.97
CA MET A 14 -23.34 8.56 -28.71
C MET A 14 -23.40 7.43 -27.67
N GLY A 15 -22.30 6.70 -27.53
CA GLY A 15 -22.17 5.64 -26.54
C GLY A 15 -22.21 6.21 -25.12
N LEU A 16 -23.15 5.75 -24.30
CA LEU A 16 -23.13 5.97 -22.85
C LEU A 16 -21.90 5.26 -22.28
N ILE A 17 -20.91 6.04 -21.83
CA ILE A 17 -19.83 5.54 -20.98
C ILE A 17 -20.39 5.47 -19.57
N PRO A 18 -20.50 4.28 -18.94
CA PRO A 18 -20.89 4.20 -17.54
C PRO A 18 -19.83 4.89 -16.70
N ALA A 19 -20.21 5.96 -16.01
CA ALA A 19 -19.36 6.62 -15.04
C ALA A 19 -19.07 5.62 -13.90
N LEU A 20 -17.81 5.23 -13.73
CA LEU A 20 -17.38 4.56 -12.50
C LEU A 20 -17.66 5.54 -11.34
N SER A 21 -18.63 5.22 -10.49
CA SER A 21 -18.75 5.88 -9.20
C SER A 21 -17.51 5.52 -8.40
N GLN A 22 -16.62 6.48 -8.17
CA GLN A 22 -15.64 6.42 -7.09
C GLN A 22 -16.43 6.37 -5.79
N ALA A 23 -16.24 5.31 -5.00
CA ALA A 23 -16.91 5.25 -3.71
C ALA A 23 -16.24 6.31 -2.81
N ALA A 24 -17.06 7.17 -2.23
CA ALA A 24 -16.61 8.17 -1.29
C ALA A 24 -16.51 7.52 0.09
N LEU A 25 -15.49 7.90 0.87
CA LEU A 25 -15.39 7.47 2.26
C LEU A 25 -16.66 7.88 3.04
N PRO A 26 -17.05 7.09 4.06
CA PRO A 26 -18.13 7.49 4.96
C PRO A 26 -17.92 8.90 5.50
N SER A 27 -18.98 9.70 5.60
CA SER A 27 -18.91 11.11 6.03
C SER A 27 -18.30 11.31 7.43
N ASP A 28 -18.31 10.26 8.25
CA ASP A 28 -17.82 10.19 9.61
C ASP A 28 -16.48 9.45 9.74
N PHE A 29 -15.81 9.12 8.63
CA PHE A 29 -14.53 8.41 8.60
C PHE A 29 -13.47 9.08 9.49
N ASP A 30 -13.27 10.40 9.35
CA ASP A 30 -12.26 11.13 10.14
C ASP A 30 -12.59 11.12 11.64
N LYS A 31 -13.87 11.10 12.01
CA LYS A 31 -14.31 10.99 13.40
C LYS A 31 -13.94 9.62 13.98
N HIS A 32 -14.12 8.54 13.22
CA HIS A 32 -13.74 7.19 13.65
C HIS A 32 -12.22 7.03 13.77
N VAL A 33 -11.46 7.59 12.83
CA VAL A 33 -10.00 7.65 12.92
C VAL A 33 -9.54 8.41 14.17
N ALA A 34 -10.19 9.54 14.48
CA ALA A 34 -9.90 10.31 15.70
C ALA A 34 -10.19 9.50 16.98
N ALA A 35 -11.29 8.75 17.02
CA ALA A 35 -11.62 7.88 18.16
C ALA A 35 -10.55 6.80 18.40
N ILE A 36 -10.04 6.16 17.33
CA ILE A 36 -8.95 5.17 17.44
C ILE A 36 -7.63 5.82 17.91
N ARG A 37 -7.36 7.05 17.45
CA ARG A 37 -6.18 7.82 17.88
C ARG A 37 -6.25 8.26 19.34
N ALA A 38 -7.44 8.34 19.92
CA ALA A 38 -7.64 8.72 21.31
C ALA A 38 -7.38 7.57 22.30
N VAL A 39 -7.11 6.34 21.83
CA VAL A 39 -6.79 5.20 22.70
C VAL A 39 -5.54 5.50 23.53
N GLY A 40 -5.73 5.51 24.84
CA GLY A 40 -4.71 5.80 25.82
C GLY A 40 -4.24 4.59 26.62
N PRO A 41 -3.36 4.81 27.61
CA PRO A 41 -2.96 3.79 28.58
C PRO A 41 -4.17 3.17 29.30
N GLU A 42 -3.99 1.94 29.79
CA GLU A 42 -4.99 1.23 30.61
C GLU A 42 -6.36 1.05 29.94
N GLY A 43 -6.42 1.17 28.61
CA GLY A 43 -7.65 0.98 27.83
C GLY A 43 -8.58 2.18 27.79
N ALA A 44 -8.13 3.37 28.19
CA ALA A 44 -8.89 4.60 28.02
C ALA A 44 -9.28 4.78 26.53
N GLY A 45 -10.57 4.99 26.26
CA GLY A 45 -11.11 5.16 24.90
C GLY A 45 -11.30 3.86 24.10
N ASN A 46 -11.14 2.68 24.72
CA ASN A 46 -11.27 1.40 24.01
C ASN A 46 -12.68 1.13 23.48
N GLU A 47 -13.74 1.52 24.20
CA GLU A 47 -15.11 1.26 23.75
C GLU A 47 -15.43 2.06 22.49
N GLU A 48 -15.07 3.34 22.47
CA GLU A 48 -15.20 4.22 21.31
C GLU A 48 -14.33 3.75 20.15
N ALA A 49 -13.09 3.32 20.44
CA ALA A 49 -12.19 2.79 19.42
C ALA A 49 -12.69 1.47 18.82
N ALA A 50 -13.29 0.59 19.64
CA ALA A 50 -13.90 -0.65 19.17
C ALA A 50 -15.11 -0.37 18.26
N ALA A 51 -15.98 0.57 18.64
CA ALA A 51 -17.09 1.00 17.80
C ALA A 51 -16.61 1.63 16.49
N ALA A 52 -15.62 2.50 16.55
CA ALA A 52 -14.99 3.13 15.39
C ALA A 52 -14.32 2.10 14.47
N PHE A 53 -13.63 1.12 15.04
CA PHE A 53 -13.01 0.01 14.31
C PHE A 53 -14.04 -0.74 13.47
N GLN A 54 -15.21 -1.05 14.00
CA GLN A 54 -16.27 -1.72 13.24
C GLN A 54 -16.70 -0.90 12.01
N GLN A 55 -16.78 0.43 12.15
CA GLN A 55 -17.14 1.31 11.03
C GLN A 55 -16.02 1.39 9.98
N ILE A 56 -14.78 1.64 10.39
CA ILE A 56 -13.68 1.81 9.42
C ILE A 56 -13.30 0.50 8.75
N SER A 57 -13.32 -0.63 9.47
CA SER A 57 -13.01 -1.95 8.90
C SER A 57 -14.08 -2.43 7.91
N GLY A 58 -15.28 -1.85 7.99
CA GLY A 58 -16.36 -2.02 7.01
C GLY A 58 -16.17 -1.24 5.71
N SER A 59 -15.25 -0.26 5.65
CA SER A 59 -15.02 0.57 4.44
C SER A 59 -14.40 -0.22 3.29
N ASP A 60 -14.52 0.28 2.06
CA ASP A 60 -13.92 -0.33 0.86
C ASP A 60 -12.41 -0.01 0.71
N ALA A 61 -11.80 -0.57 -0.34
CA ALA A 61 -10.36 -0.46 -0.61
C ALA A 61 -9.81 0.98 -0.63
N GLU A 62 -10.63 1.98 -0.98
CA GLU A 62 -10.25 3.39 -1.03
C GLU A 62 -9.88 3.95 0.37
N ALA A 63 -10.31 3.30 1.45
CA ALA A 63 -9.94 3.68 2.82
C ALA A 63 -8.51 3.29 3.22
N VAL A 64 -7.85 2.38 2.48
CA VAL A 64 -6.53 1.86 2.85
C VAL A 64 -5.48 2.98 2.93
N LEU A 65 -5.36 3.83 1.91
CA LEU A 65 -4.39 4.93 1.92
C LEU A 65 -4.65 5.99 3.00
N PRO A 66 -5.89 6.49 3.16
CA PRO A 66 -6.26 7.36 4.28
C PRO A 66 -5.90 6.77 5.65
N LEU A 67 -6.14 5.47 5.88
CA LEU A 67 -5.78 4.82 7.14
C LEU A 67 -4.26 4.69 7.32
N LEU A 68 -3.50 4.43 6.26
CA LEU A 68 -2.03 4.43 6.30
C LEU A 68 -1.48 5.81 6.70
N ARG A 69 -1.97 6.88 6.07
CA ARG A 69 -1.65 8.26 6.47
C ARG A 69 -2.07 8.54 7.90
N ALA A 70 -3.16 7.91 8.36
CA ALA A 70 -3.62 8.11 9.72
C ALA A 70 -2.64 7.59 10.78
N MET A 71 -1.74 6.67 10.40
CA MET A 71 -0.75 6.08 11.31
C MET A 71 0.35 7.08 11.72
N GLU A 72 0.65 8.10 10.91
CA GLU A 72 1.79 9.01 11.11
C GLU A 72 1.74 9.78 12.43
N SER A 73 0.54 10.20 12.83
CA SER A 73 0.30 11.01 14.02
C SER A 73 -0.22 10.18 15.20
N SER A 74 0.03 8.87 15.22
CA SER A 74 -0.63 7.97 16.16
C SER A 74 0.37 7.24 17.06
N GLY A 75 0.00 7.04 18.34
CA GLY A 75 0.76 6.26 19.30
C GLY A 75 0.78 4.77 18.95
N ALA A 76 1.62 3.98 19.61
CA ALA A 76 1.79 2.55 19.29
C ALA A 76 0.47 1.75 19.34
N LEU A 77 -0.41 2.02 20.31
CA LEU A 77 -1.72 1.37 20.43
C LEU A 77 -2.62 1.71 19.23
N SER A 78 -2.80 3.00 18.94
CA SER A 78 -3.60 3.45 17.81
C SER A 78 -3.08 2.93 16.46
N ARG A 79 -1.76 2.82 16.27
CA ARG A 79 -1.19 2.18 15.07
C ARG A 79 -1.62 0.73 14.93
N ASN A 80 -1.68 -0.03 16.02
CA ASN A 80 -2.12 -1.42 15.97
C ASN A 80 -3.59 -1.54 15.56
N TRP A 81 -4.46 -0.69 16.10
CA TRP A 81 -5.87 -0.62 15.69
C TRP A 81 -6.03 -0.29 14.20
N LEU A 82 -5.30 0.72 13.71
CA LEU A 82 -5.33 1.11 12.30
C LEU A 82 -4.81 -0.01 11.38
N ARG A 83 -3.70 -0.67 11.77
CA ARG A 83 -3.16 -1.83 11.05
C ARG A 83 -4.22 -2.93 10.93
N SER A 84 -4.84 -3.32 12.03
CA SER A 84 -5.87 -4.36 12.03
C SER A 84 -7.07 -3.98 11.15
N ALA A 85 -7.48 -2.71 11.14
CA ALA A 85 -8.59 -2.27 10.30
C ALA A 85 -8.25 -2.39 8.81
N ILE A 86 -7.04 -1.96 8.41
CA ILE A 86 -6.54 -2.11 7.05
C ILE A 86 -6.46 -3.58 6.65
N GLU A 87 -5.97 -4.46 7.54
CA GLU A 87 -5.88 -5.90 7.27
C GLU A 87 -7.26 -6.52 7.02
N VAL A 88 -8.28 -6.14 7.80
CA VAL A 88 -9.65 -6.60 7.59
C VAL A 88 -10.16 -6.18 6.22
N ILE A 89 -9.97 -4.91 5.83
CA ILE A 89 -10.37 -4.40 4.51
C ILE A 89 -9.65 -5.20 3.41
N VAL A 90 -8.32 -5.24 3.44
CA VAL A 90 -7.50 -5.91 2.42
C VAL A 90 -7.86 -7.39 2.28
N GLN A 91 -8.01 -8.12 3.39
CA GLN A 91 -8.41 -9.53 3.36
C GLN A 91 -9.80 -9.72 2.74
N ARG A 92 -10.76 -8.88 3.09
CA ARG A 92 -12.12 -8.95 2.55
C ARG A 92 -12.14 -8.67 1.06
N GLU A 93 -11.47 -7.61 0.62
CA GLU A 93 -11.43 -7.19 -0.78
C GLU A 93 -10.72 -8.24 -1.67
N LEU A 94 -9.60 -8.82 -1.19
CA LEU A 94 -8.94 -9.94 -1.86
C LEU A 94 -9.86 -11.16 -1.98
N LYS A 95 -10.54 -11.53 -0.90
CA LYS A 95 -11.50 -12.66 -0.90
C LYS A 95 -12.66 -12.43 -1.86
N ALA A 96 -13.07 -11.17 -2.03
CA ALA A 96 -14.11 -10.77 -2.98
C ALA A 96 -13.62 -10.65 -4.43
N GLY A 97 -12.31 -10.84 -4.70
CA GLY A 97 -11.72 -10.66 -6.02
C GLY A 97 -11.74 -9.20 -6.52
N LYS A 98 -11.86 -8.24 -5.61
CA LYS A 98 -11.83 -6.81 -5.93
C LYS A 98 -10.39 -6.32 -6.06
N SER A 99 -10.19 -5.31 -6.89
CA SER A 99 -8.89 -4.66 -7.05
C SER A 99 -8.52 -3.83 -5.82
N LEU A 100 -7.25 -3.90 -5.42
CA LEU A 100 -6.65 -3.06 -4.39
C LEU A 100 -5.77 -1.98 -5.01
N PRO A 101 -5.54 -0.85 -4.32
CA PRO A 101 -4.81 0.30 -4.86
C PRO A 101 -3.29 0.09 -4.81
N VAL A 102 -2.77 -0.90 -5.52
CA VAL A 102 -1.34 -1.30 -5.46
C VAL A 102 -0.42 -0.17 -5.92
N ASP A 103 -0.78 0.56 -6.97
CA ASP A 103 0.05 1.68 -7.46
C ASP A 103 0.13 2.81 -6.44
N ASP A 104 -0.97 3.13 -5.78
CA ASP A 104 -0.99 4.14 -4.72
C ASP A 104 -0.23 3.67 -3.46
N LEU A 105 -0.30 2.38 -3.12
CA LEU A 105 0.50 1.79 -2.04
C LEU A 105 2.00 1.88 -2.34
N LYS A 106 2.42 1.61 -3.58
CA LYS A 106 3.82 1.77 -4.02
C LYS A 106 4.25 3.23 -3.96
N ALA A 107 3.41 4.15 -4.42
CA ALA A 107 3.71 5.58 -4.34
C ALA A 107 3.86 6.07 -2.90
N PHE A 108 2.95 5.64 -2.00
CA PHE A 108 3.04 5.91 -0.56
C PHE A 108 4.30 5.32 0.06
N LEU A 109 4.63 4.07 -0.26
CA LEU A 109 5.82 3.38 0.20
C LEU A 109 7.11 4.10 -0.25
N LEU A 110 7.14 4.67 -1.45
CA LEU A 110 8.34 5.34 -1.96
C LEU A 110 8.50 6.79 -1.48
N ASP A 111 7.47 7.39 -0.87
CA ASP A 111 7.57 8.71 -0.26
C ASP A 111 8.23 8.64 1.13
N THR A 112 9.53 8.95 1.18
CA THR A 112 10.34 8.93 2.41
C THR A 112 9.95 9.98 3.44
N LYS A 113 9.02 10.90 3.11
CA LYS A 113 8.41 11.82 4.09
C LYS A 113 7.35 11.14 4.94
N GLN A 114 6.80 10.01 4.48
CA GLN A 114 5.82 9.27 5.27
C GLN A 114 6.49 8.52 6.43
N SER A 115 5.74 8.24 7.49
CA SER A 115 6.31 7.55 8.67
C SER A 115 6.96 6.19 8.30
N PRO A 116 8.16 5.87 8.84
CA PRO A 116 8.84 4.61 8.57
C PRO A 116 7.99 3.35 8.83
N GLU A 117 7.15 3.38 9.86
CA GLU A 117 6.28 2.28 10.26
C GLU A 117 5.11 2.09 9.29
N ALA A 118 4.48 3.19 8.83
CA ALA A 118 3.42 3.10 7.83
C ALA A 118 3.97 2.65 6.48
N ARG A 119 5.16 3.12 6.09
CA ARG A 119 5.84 2.68 4.88
C ARG A 119 6.17 1.19 4.95
N ARG A 120 6.72 0.70 6.08
CA ARG A 120 6.96 -0.74 6.25
C ARG A 120 5.67 -1.55 6.08
N PHE A 121 4.58 -1.09 6.70
CA PHE A 121 3.30 -1.79 6.57
C PHE A 121 2.76 -1.73 5.13
N ALA A 122 2.92 -0.61 4.42
CA ALA A 122 2.57 -0.54 2.99
C ALA A 122 3.37 -1.56 2.16
N PHE A 123 4.66 -1.77 2.45
CA PHE A 123 5.46 -2.82 1.81
C PHE A 123 4.93 -4.23 2.13
N ASP A 124 4.52 -4.51 3.36
CA ASP A 124 3.91 -5.80 3.72
C ASP A 124 2.60 -6.04 2.95
N LEU A 125 1.78 -4.98 2.76
CA LEU A 125 0.57 -5.05 1.94
C LEU A 125 0.89 -5.31 0.47
N VAL A 126 1.83 -4.58 -0.13
CA VAL A 126 2.25 -4.83 -1.52
C VAL A 126 2.79 -6.24 -1.67
N SER A 127 3.62 -6.71 -0.73
CA SER A 127 4.16 -8.08 -0.73
C SER A 127 3.07 -9.16 -0.71
N LYS A 128 1.95 -8.90 -0.04
CA LYS A 128 0.80 -9.81 -0.01
C LYS A 128 -0.03 -9.78 -1.29
N ILE A 129 -0.17 -8.61 -1.92
CA ILE A 129 -1.07 -8.39 -3.06
C ILE A 129 -0.35 -8.71 -4.39
N ASP A 130 0.89 -8.25 -4.52
CA ASP A 130 1.75 -8.38 -5.70
C ASP A 130 3.21 -8.64 -5.25
N PRO A 131 3.56 -9.91 -4.97
CA PRO A 131 4.89 -10.28 -4.50
C PRO A 131 6.01 -9.88 -5.48
N ALA A 132 5.75 -9.96 -6.78
CA ALA A 132 6.74 -9.62 -7.81
C ALA A 132 7.02 -8.11 -7.83
N ALA A 133 5.97 -7.28 -7.70
CA ALA A 133 6.17 -5.84 -7.57
C ALA A 133 6.91 -5.49 -6.26
N ALA A 134 6.62 -6.16 -5.15
CA ALA A 134 7.34 -5.94 -3.90
C ALA A 134 8.83 -6.30 -4.03
N GLU A 135 9.15 -7.46 -4.58
CA GLU A 135 10.53 -7.92 -4.78
C GLU A 135 11.33 -6.94 -5.64
N ALA A 136 10.72 -6.39 -6.69
CA ALA A 136 11.36 -5.39 -7.54
C ALA A 136 11.73 -4.07 -6.83
N LEU A 137 11.09 -3.75 -5.69
CA LEU A 137 11.38 -2.55 -4.91
C LEU A 137 12.54 -2.73 -3.93
N VAL A 138 12.77 -3.96 -3.44
CA VAL A 138 13.75 -4.26 -2.38
C VAL A 138 15.15 -3.70 -2.66
N PRO A 139 15.73 -3.79 -3.87
CA PRO A 139 17.05 -3.22 -4.14
C PRO A 139 17.16 -1.72 -3.85
N GLY A 140 16.05 -0.98 -3.96
CA GLY A 140 15.99 0.46 -3.70
C GLY A 140 16.01 0.85 -2.23
N PHE A 141 15.82 -0.11 -1.31
CA PHE A 141 15.72 0.20 0.12
C PHE A 141 17.05 0.24 0.87
N LEU A 142 18.19 0.04 0.22
CA LEU A 142 19.48 -0.05 0.92
C LEU A 142 19.77 1.17 1.81
N ASN A 143 19.42 2.36 1.33
CA ASN A 143 19.60 3.64 2.03
C ASN A 143 18.29 4.23 2.56
N ASP A 144 17.26 3.40 2.71
CA ASP A 144 15.94 3.86 3.13
C ASP A 144 15.96 4.41 4.58
N PRO A 145 15.22 5.47 4.94
CA PRO A 145 15.13 5.90 6.34
C PRO A 145 14.58 4.84 7.29
N SER A 146 13.70 3.96 6.82
CA SER A 146 13.15 2.84 7.59
C SER A 146 14.18 1.72 7.75
N THR A 147 14.56 1.44 9.00
CA THR A 147 15.50 0.36 9.31
C THR A 147 14.99 -1.00 8.85
N GLU A 148 13.69 -1.27 8.94
CA GLU A 148 13.13 -2.55 8.51
C GLU A 148 13.17 -2.72 6.99
N LEU A 149 12.97 -1.65 6.21
CA LEU A 149 13.13 -1.71 4.74
C LEU A 149 14.60 -1.89 4.33
N ARG A 150 15.54 -1.21 5.03
CA ARG A 150 16.98 -1.44 4.82
C ARG A 150 17.36 -2.90 5.06
N ARG A 151 16.79 -3.54 6.09
CA ARG A 151 17.06 -4.95 6.41
C ARG A 151 16.67 -5.89 5.28
N ASP A 152 15.56 -5.64 4.60
CA ASP A 152 15.16 -6.46 3.45
C ASP A 152 16.19 -6.33 2.30
N ALA A 153 16.65 -5.11 2.01
CA ALA A 153 17.68 -4.87 0.99
C ALA A 153 19.02 -5.54 1.35
N VAL A 154 19.44 -5.44 2.61
CA VAL A 154 20.66 -6.10 3.12
C VAL A 154 20.52 -7.62 3.04
N ALA A 155 19.36 -8.18 3.40
CA ALA A 155 19.11 -9.61 3.29
C ALA A 155 19.19 -10.12 1.84
N LEU A 156 18.68 -9.33 0.88
CA LEU A 156 18.82 -9.62 -0.55
C LEU A 156 20.30 -9.66 -0.96
N LEU A 157 21.10 -8.67 -0.57
CA LEU A 157 22.54 -8.63 -0.87
C LEU A 157 23.30 -9.81 -0.22
N ILE A 158 22.95 -10.19 1.01
CA ILE A 158 23.54 -11.36 1.67
C ILE A 158 23.24 -12.64 0.90
N THR A 159 22.01 -12.78 0.41
CA THR A 159 21.57 -13.95 -0.37
C THR A 159 22.30 -14.01 -1.71
N GLU A 160 22.40 -12.87 -2.41
CA GLU A 160 23.12 -12.78 -3.67
C GLU A 160 24.62 -13.09 -3.50
N GLY A 161 25.27 -12.52 -2.48
CA GLY A 161 26.68 -12.80 -2.17
C GLY A 161 26.93 -14.28 -1.87
N LYS A 162 26.01 -14.95 -1.17
CA LYS A 162 26.06 -16.41 -0.94
C LYS A 162 25.95 -17.19 -2.26
N SER A 163 25.03 -16.81 -3.14
CA SER A 163 24.89 -17.46 -4.46
C SER A 163 26.15 -17.29 -5.32
N GLN A 164 26.82 -16.15 -5.24
CA GLN A 164 28.07 -15.90 -5.96
C GLN A 164 29.22 -16.78 -5.43
N ILE A 165 29.30 -17.01 -4.11
CA ILE A 165 30.24 -17.99 -3.53
C ILE A 165 29.96 -19.40 -4.08
N GLU A 166 28.70 -19.83 -4.11
CA GLU A 166 28.32 -21.16 -4.62
C GLU A 166 28.72 -21.36 -6.10
N LYS A 167 28.76 -20.28 -6.87
CA LYS A 167 29.21 -20.24 -8.27
C LYS A 167 30.72 -20.05 -8.42
N ALA A 168 31.48 -20.07 -7.32
CA ALA A 168 32.93 -19.79 -7.26
C ALA A 168 33.35 -18.40 -7.76
N ASP A 169 32.43 -17.43 -7.80
CA ASP A 169 32.70 -16.03 -8.15
C ASP A 169 32.97 -15.17 -6.91
N ASN A 170 34.08 -15.48 -6.24
CA ASN A 170 34.49 -14.79 -5.02
C ASN A 170 34.71 -13.27 -5.20
N PRO A 171 35.27 -12.76 -6.32
CA PRO A 171 35.40 -11.32 -6.54
C PRO A 171 34.06 -10.58 -6.52
N SER A 172 33.02 -11.13 -7.17
CA SER A 172 31.67 -10.54 -7.12
C SER A 172 31.08 -10.64 -5.72
N ALA A 173 31.21 -11.80 -5.04
CA ALA A 173 30.70 -11.99 -3.68
C ALA A 173 31.25 -10.94 -2.71
N ILE A 174 32.56 -10.66 -2.75
CA ILE A 174 33.19 -9.64 -1.91
C ILE A 174 32.59 -8.25 -2.17
N THR A 175 32.38 -7.91 -3.45
CA THR A 175 31.78 -6.62 -3.84
C THR A 175 30.35 -6.51 -3.31
N THR A 176 29.56 -7.56 -3.47
CA THR A 176 28.17 -7.63 -2.99
C THR A 176 28.08 -7.51 -1.47
N PHE A 177 28.93 -8.20 -0.71
CA PHE A 177 28.92 -8.11 0.76
C PHE A 177 29.39 -6.74 1.26
N ARG A 178 30.36 -6.10 0.59
CA ARG A 178 30.75 -4.71 0.94
C ARG A 178 29.57 -3.75 0.79
N LYS A 179 28.82 -3.86 -0.31
CA LYS A 179 27.60 -3.07 -0.52
C LYS A 179 26.56 -3.26 0.60
N ALA A 180 26.54 -4.40 1.28
CA ALA A 180 25.63 -4.67 2.38
C ALA A 180 26.08 -4.05 3.73
N LEU A 181 27.31 -3.55 3.81
CA LEU A 181 27.92 -2.95 5.01
C LEU A 181 28.00 -1.42 4.95
N ASP A 182 27.88 -0.85 3.75
CA ASP A 182 27.83 0.60 3.49
C ASP A 182 26.47 1.18 3.91
#